data_AF-A0A9E4NNY8-F1
#
_entry.id   AF-A0A9E4NNY8-F1
#
_cell.length_a   1.000
_cell.length_b   1.000
_cell.length_c   1.000
_cell.angle_alpha   90.00
_cell.angle_beta   90.00
_cell.angle_gamma   90.00
#
_symmetry.space_group_name_H-M   'P 1'
#
loop_
_entity.id
_entity.type
_entity.pdbx_description
1 polymer ?
#
loop_
_entity_poly.entity_id
_entity_poly.type
_entity_poly.pdbx_seq_one_letter_code
_entity_poly.pdbx_strand_id
1 'polypeptide(L)'
;MNPINKLYSIVLSHLGKRLCENRIPRSGEKGKAVNCFVLAIDRDRGPFQLITKISGNLLTVLEWNETSYTDEKVIELEQIDRKQLRIIHYYGLSEIRYYGLWDYLRNGATGFQYLLIIGYGTLSSVNQYFFIKKKLVTKQRMELLQYLVAHHYESGGGGLGVIELMSQLYSIRWISHPDSESQQRKVELYLASLVDSGELEKNGTSYRVKGKAISTIESFEEEERRHTDNVRLQRKAIWVSVILAVFALIQADVIKLPTVLDYSNTALTQENGELHNK
;
A
#
# COMPACT_ATOMS: atom_id res chain seq x y z
N MET A 1 -35.69 -37.21 -19.46
CA MET A 1 -35.11 -35.93 -19.00
C MET A 1 -33.59 -36.06 -19.03
N ASN A 2 -32.90 -35.24 -19.83
CA ASN A 2 -31.45 -35.32 -20.07
C ASN A 2 -30.68 -35.03 -18.74
N PRO A 3 -29.63 -35.79 -18.36
CA PRO A 3 -28.88 -35.57 -17.10
C PRO A 3 -28.42 -34.13 -16.89
N ILE A 4 -28.12 -33.40 -17.97
CA ILE A 4 -27.73 -32.00 -17.94
C ILE A 4 -28.90 -31.09 -17.50
N ASN A 5 -30.14 -31.36 -17.92
CA ASN A 5 -31.32 -30.57 -17.51
C ASN A 5 -31.61 -30.74 -16.02
N LYS A 6 -31.35 -31.93 -15.47
CA LYS A 6 -31.49 -32.19 -14.03
C LYS A 6 -30.48 -31.36 -13.22
N LEU A 7 -29.22 -31.31 -13.65
CA LEU A 7 -28.19 -30.46 -13.03
C LEU A 7 -28.59 -28.98 -13.06
N TYR A 8 -29.08 -28.49 -14.21
CA TYR A 8 -29.54 -27.10 -14.34
C TYR A 8 -30.67 -26.77 -13.36
N SER A 9 -31.70 -27.62 -13.29
CA SER A 9 -32.83 -27.40 -12.35
C SER A 9 -32.38 -27.36 -10.89
N ILE A 10 -31.41 -28.18 -10.50
CA ILE A 10 -30.88 -28.22 -9.14
C ILE A 10 -30.10 -26.95 -8.82
N VAL A 11 -29.17 -26.53 -9.68
CA VAL A 11 -28.35 -25.33 -9.44
C VAL A 11 -29.23 -24.08 -9.46
N LEU A 12 -30.17 -23.99 -10.40
CA LEU A 12 -31.12 -22.88 -10.46
C LEU A 12 -32.01 -22.84 -9.20
N SER A 13 -32.51 -23.99 -8.72
CA SER A 13 -33.26 -24.04 -7.47
C SER A 13 -32.43 -23.61 -6.25
N HIS A 14 -31.12 -23.91 -6.26
CA HIS A 14 -30.20 -23.48 -5.20
C HIS A 14 -29.97 -21.97 -5.24
N LEU A 15 -29.73 -21.40 -6.41
CA LEU A 15 -29.60 -19.94 -6.62
C LEU A 15 -30.91 -19.22 -6.29
N GLY A 16 -32.05 -19.85 -6.59
CA GLY A 16 -33.39 -19.37 -6.27
C GLY A 16 -33.61 -19.06 -4.79
N LYS A 17 -32.90 -19.74 -3.88
CA LYS A 17 -33.01 -19.51 -2.43
C LYS A 17 -32.38 -18.19 -1.97
N ARG A 18 -31.54 -17.58 -2.79
CA ARG A 18 -30.80 -16.34 -2.49
C ARG A 18 -31.05 -15.27 -3.55
N LEU A 19 -32.23 -15.26 -4.16
CA LEU A 19 -32.60 -14.21 -5.11
C LEU A 19 -32.63 -12.84 -4.41
N CYS A 20 -32.13 -11.83 -5.11
CA CYS A 20 -32.19 -10.46 -4.62
C CYS A 20 -33.63 -9.96 -4.57
N GLU A 21 -33.92 -9.14 -3.56
CA GLU A 21 -35.15 -8.36 -3.51
C GLU A 21 -35.14 -7.24 -4.57
N ASN A 22 -36.31 -6.70 -4.91
CA ASN A 22 -36.48 -5.69 -5.97
C ASN A 22 -35.63 -4.42 -5.80
N ARG A 23 -35.13 -4.13 -4.58
CA ARG A 23 -34.23 -2.99 -4.32
C ARG A 23 -32.95 -3.47 -3.65
N ILE A 24 -31.86 -3.44 -4.41
CA ILE A 24 -30.53 -3.83 -3.92
C ILE A 24 -29.80 -2.57 -3.43
N PRO A 25 -29.51 -2.42 -2.13
CA PRO A 25 -28.72 -1.30 -1.66
C PRO A 25 -27.28 -1.41 -2.22
N ARG A 26 -26.78 -0.36 -2.87
CA ARG A 26 -25.44 -0.34 -3.49
C ARG A 26 -24.42 0.54 -2.78
N SER A 27 -24.78 1.14 -1.64
CA SER A 27 -23.92 2.04 -0.89
C SER A 27 -24.08 1.88 0.63
N GLY A 28 -23.06 2.35 1.37
CA GLY A 28 -23.02 2.28 2.83
C GLY A 28 -22.89 0.87 3.38
N GLU A 29 -23.07 0.74 4.70
CA GLU A 29 -22.99 -0.55 5.41
C GLU A 29 -24.04 -1.56 4.92
N LYS A 30 -25.23 -1.08 4.53
CA LYS A 30 -26.28 -1.91 3.92
C LYS A 30 -25.83 -2.52 2.59
N GLY A 31 -25.08 -1.79 1.77
CA GLY A 31 -24.51 -2.30 0.52
C GLY A 31 -23.39 -3.32 0.76
N LYS A 32 -22.56 -3.14 1.79
CA LYS A 32 -21.50 -4.10 2.14
C LYS A 32 -22.04 -5.45 2.61
N ALA A 33 -23.23 -5.48 3.21
CA ALA A 33 -23.88 -6.70 3.69
C ALA A 33 -24.62 -7.48 2.59
N VAL A 34 -24.71 -6.97 1.36
CA VAL A 34 -25.44 -7.64 0.27
C VAL A 34 -24.75 -8.94 -0.14
N ASN A 35 -25.52 -10.03 -0.17
CA ASN A 35 -25.10 -11.31 -0.70
C ASN A 35 -26.28 -12.03 -1.34
N CYS A 36 -26.59 -11.69 -2.60
CA CYS A 36 -27.75 -12.21 -3.30
C CYS A 36 -27.50 -12.34 -4.81
N PHE A 37 -28.33 -13.13 -5.49
CA PHE A 37 -28.24 -13.42 -6.92
C PHE A 37 -29.38 -12.77 -7.70
N VAL A 38 -29.08 -12.24 -8.87
CA VAL A 38 -30.07 -11.91 -9.90
C VAL A 38 -29.87 -12.87 -11.05
N LEU A 39 -30.97 -13.50 -11.46
CA LEU A 39 -31.00 -14.41 -12.60
C LEU A 39 -31.78 -13.73 -13.73
N ALA A 40 -31.17 -13.65 -14.90
CA ALA A 40 -31.71 -12.95 -16.04
C ALA A 40 -31.59 -13.81 -17.30
N ILE A 41 -32.56 -13.66 -18.21
CA ILE A 41 -32.54 -14.28 -19.54
C ILE A 41 -32.31 -13.17 -20.56
N ASP A 42 -31.22 -13.29 -21.30
CA ASP A 42 -30.81 -12.39 -22.37
C ASP A 42 -31.53 -12.74 -23.67
N ARG A 43 -32.36 -11.83 -24.17
CA ARG A 43 -32.95 -11.96 -25.49
C ARG A 43 -32.21 -10.97 -26.38
N ASP A 44 -31.14 -11.42 -27.05
CA ASP A 44 -30.22 -10.71 -27.96
C ASP A 44 -30.57 -9.26 -28.41
N ARG A 45 -31.83 -8.96 -28.77
CA ARG A 45 -32.34 -7.64 -29.21
C ARG A 45 -33.48 -7.05 -28.34
N GLY A 46 -33.50 -7.29 -27.03
CA GLY A 46 -34.54 -6.80 -26.12
C GLY A 46 -34.10 -6.76 -24.64
N PRO A 47 -34.91 -6.14 -23.77
CA PRO A 47 -34.62 -6.08 -22.33
C PRO A 47 -34.61 -7.48 -21.71
N PHE A 48 -33.74 -7.68 -20.71
CA PHE A 48 -33.60 -8.95 -20.00
C PHE A 48 -34.92 -9.39 -19.37
N GLN A 49 -35.19 -10.69 -19.30
CA GLN A 49 -36.29 -11.22 -18.48
C GLN A 49 -35.75 -11.65 -17.12
N LEU A 50 -36.31 -11.12 -16.04
CA LEU A 50 -35.79 -11.39 -14.69
C LEU A 50 -36.51 -12.59 -14.08
N ILE A 51 -35.75 -13.60 -13.66
CA ILE A 51 -36.32 -14.79 -13.03
C ILE A 51 -36.57 -14.48 -11.55
N THR A 52 -37.82 -14.52 -11.12
CA THR A 52 -38.23 -14.22 -9.74
C THR A 52 -38.54 -15.47 -8.92
N LYS A 53 -39.01 -16.54 -9.57
CA LYS A 53 -39.35 -17.80 -8.89
C LYS A 53 -39.01 -19.00 -9.75
N ILE A 54 -38.54 -20.05 -9.09
CA ILE A 54 -38.08 -21.29 -9.72
C ILE A 54 -38.78 -22.45 -9.03
N SER A 55 -39.65 -23.16 -9.76
CA SER A 55 -40.40 -24.30 -9.26
C SER A 55 -40.14 -25.52 -10.16
N GLY A 56 -39.04 -26.23 -9.88
CA GLY A 56 -38.62 -27.38 -10.67
C GLY A 56 -38.22 -27.00 -12.08
N ASN A 57 -39.08 -27.31 -13.06
CA ASN A 57 -38.86 -27.02 -14.48
C ASN A 57 -39.57 -25.74 -14.96
N LEU A 58 -40.37 -25.11 -14.08
CA LEU A 58 -41.11 -23.89 -14.38
C LEU A 58 -40.36 -22.67 -13.80
N LEU A 59 -40.15 -21.68 -14.65
CA LEU A 59 -39.54 -20.42 -14.30
C LEU A 59 -40.59 -19.31 -14.43
N THR A 60 -40.78 -18.58 -13.35
CA THR A 60 -41.52 -17.32 -13.36
C THR A 60 -40.56 -16.22 -13.73
N VAL A 61 -40.87 -15.50 -14.81
CA VAL A 61 -40.06 -14.39 -15.30
C VAL A 61 -40.87 -13.10 -15.35
N LEU A 62 -40.23 -11.98 -15.05
CA LEU A 62 -40.77 -10.64 -15.28
C LEU A 62 -40.23 -10.10 -16.61
N GLU A 63 -41.15 -9.70 -17.47
CA GLU A 63 -40.86 -8.98 -18.72
C GLU A 63 -40.93 -7.46 -18.48
N TRP A 64 -40.18 -6.72 -19.30
CA TRP A 64 -40.12 -5.26 -19.24
C TRP A 64 -41.28 -4.65 -20.03
N ASN A 65 -42.15 -3.91 -19.33
CA ASN A 65 -43.31 -3.23 -19.91
C ASN A 65 -43.02 -1.73 -20.12
N GLU A 66 -41.95 -1.45 -20.86
CA GLU A 66 -41.41 -0.11 -21.21
C GLU A 66 -40.96 0.80 -20.06
N THR A 67 -41.52 0.64 -18.87
CA THR A 67 -41.30 1.46 -17.67
C THR A 67 -40.85 0.65 -16.45
N SER A 68 -41.31 -0.59 -16.30
CA SER A 68 -40.93 -1.49 -15.20
C SER A 68 -41.01 -2.97 -15.55
N TYR A 69 -40.37 -3.79 -14.72
CA TYR A 69 -40.47 -5.25 -14.73
C TYR A 69 -41.73 -5.70 -13.97
N THR A 70 -42.86 -5.81 -14.66
CA THR A 70 -44.16 -6.10 -14.04
C THR A 70 -44.93 -7.23 -14.71
N ASP A 71 -44.61 -7.57 -15.96
CA ASP A 71 -45.37 -8.56 -16.71
C ASP A 71 -44.87 -9.96 -16.39
N GLU A 72 -45.63 -10.69 -15.57
CA GLU A 72 -45.26 -12.03 -15.12
C GLU A 72 -45.62 -13.08 -16.18
N LYS A 73 -44.63 -13.91 -16.55
CA LYS A 73 -44.80 -15.01 -17.49
C LYS A 73 -44.17 -16.28 -16.94
N VAL A 74 -44.86 -17.40 -17.12
CA VAL A 74 -44.32 -18.72 -16.79
C VAL A 74 -43.71 -19.33 -18.06
N ILE A 75 -42.43 -19.68 -17.99
CA ILE A 75 -41.67 -20.29 -19.08
C ILE A 75 -41.11 -21.62 -18.61
N GLU A 76 -41.13 -22.63 -19.48
CA GLU A 76 -40.47 -23.90 -19.21
C GLU A 76 -38.96 -23.78 -19.44
N LEU A 77 -38.17 -24.39 -18.56
CA LEU A 77 -36.71 -24.39 -18.63
C LEU A 77 -36.17 -24.92 -19.98
N GLU A 78 -36.92 -25.78 -20.66
CA GLU A 78 -36.55 -26.36 -21.96
C GLU A 78 -36.66 -25.37 -23.13
N GLN A 79 -37.44 -24.30 -22.98
CA GLN A 79 -37.64 -23.28 -24.03
C GLN A 79 -36.54 -22.21 -24.05
N ILE A 80 -35.65 -22.22 -23.06
CA ILE A 80 -34.61 -21.20 -22.90
C ILE A 80 -33.28 -21.75 -23.43
N ASP A 81 -32.66 -21.01 -24.34
CA ASP A 81 -31.28 -21.32 -24.73
C ASP A 81 -30.37 -21.09 -23.53
N ARG A 82 -29.61 -22.12 -23.18
CA ARG A 82 -28.68 -22.12 -22.04
C ARG A 82 -27.62 -21.02 -22.13
N LYS A 83 -27.32 -20.53 -23.34
CA LYS A 83 -26.39 -19.41 -23.58
C LYS A 83 -26.97 -18.05 -23.19
N GLN A 84 -28.30 -17.94 -23.14
CA GLN A 84 -29.01 -16.72 -22.80
C GLN A 84 -29.13 -16.52 -21.28
N LEU A 85 -28.80 -17.53 -20.47
CA LEU A 85 -28.85 -17.40 -19.01
C LEU A 85 -27.70 -16.52 -18.50
N ARG A 86 -28.03 -15.42 -17.84
CA ARG A 86 -27.10 -14.57 -17.10
C ARG A 86 -27.32 -14.73 -15.60
N ILE A 87 -26.23 -14.94 -14.87
CA ILE A 87 -26.23 -15.05 -13.41
C ILE A 87 -25.39 -13.89 -12.89
N ILE A 88 -25.98 -13.01 -12.09
CA ILE A 88 -25.29 -11.88 -11.48
C ILE A 88 -25.27 -12.11 -9.97
N HIS A 89 -24.08 -12.14 -9.37
CA HIS A 89 -23.91 -12.20 -7.93
C HIS A 89 -23.52 -10.84 -7.39
N TYR A 90 -24.38 -10.28 -6.54
CA TYR A 90 -24.06 -9.08 -5.77
C TYR A 90 -23.44 -9.51 -4.44
N TYR A 91 -22.15 -9.22 -4.28
CA TYR A 91 -21.38 -9.51 -3.08
C TYR A 91 -20.74 -8.22 -2.56
N GLY A 92 -21.31 -7.70 -1.47
CA GLY A 92 -21.02 -6.36 -0.98
C GLY A 92 -21.22 -5.29 -2.06
N LEU A 93 -20.22 -4.43 -2.22
CA LEU A 93 -20.21 -3.36 -3.22
C LEU A 93 -19.80 -3.83 -4.63
N SER A 94 -19.42 -5.10 -4.78
CA SER A 94 -19.00 -5.67 -6.06
C SER A 94 -20.14 -6.41 -6.74
N GLU A 95 -20.08 -6.47 -8.06
CA GLU A 95 -20.94 -7.30 -8.89
C GLU A 95 -20.09 -8.28 -9.67
N ILE A 96 -20.53 -9.53 -9.74
CA ILE A 96 -19.87 -10.58 -10.50
C ILE A 96 -20.88 -11.13 -11.49
N ARG A 97 -20.54 -11.09 -12.78
CA ARG A 97 -21.43 -11.50 -13.87
C ARG A 97 -20.91 -12.80 -14.48
N TYR A 98 -21.80 -13.77 -14.65
CA TYR A 98 -21.53 -15.05 -15.28
C TYR A 98 -22.43 -15.24 -16.50
N TYR A 99 -21.84 -15.74 -17.57
CA TYR A 99 -22.54 -16.02 -18.83
C TYR A 99 -22.79 -17.53 -18.94
N GLY A 100 -23.97 -17.95 -18.50
CA GLY A 100 -24.39 -19.35 -18.46
C GLY A 100 -23.98 -20.09 -17.18
N LEU A 101 -24.57 -21.26 -16.99
CA LEU A 101 -24.37 -22.08 -15.79
C LEU A 101 -22.95 -22.66 -15.68
N TRP A 102 -22.37 -23.02 -16.82
CA TRP A 102 -21.03 -23.61 -16.85
C TRP A 102 -19.94 -22.61 -16.46
N ASP A 103 -20.12 -21.34 -16.84
CA ASP A 103 -19.22 -20.27 -16.44
C ASP A 103 -19.31 -20.00 -14.94
N TYR A 104 -20.52 -20.05 -14.37
CA TYR A 104 -20.74 -20.02 -12.92
C TYR A 104 -20.11 -21.22 -12.19
N LEU A 105 -20.29 -22.45 -12.69
CA LEU A 105 -19.73 -23.64 -12.04
C LEU A 105 -18.19 -23.67 -12.08
N ARG A 106 -17.57 -23.17 -13.16
CA ARG A 106 -16.11 -23.10 -13.29
C ARG A 106 -15.51 -21.97 -12.46
N ASN A 107 -16.09 -20.77 -12.53
CA ASN A 107 -15.50 -19.56 -11.97
C ASN A 107 -16.02 -19.23 -10.56
N GLY A 108 -17.28 -19.58 -10.27
CA GLY A 108 -17.92 -19.34 -8.98
C GLY A 108 -17.57 -20.37 -7.90
N ALA A 109 -17.36 -21.64 -8.27
CA ALA A 109 -17.08 -22.70 -7.30
C ALA A 109 -15.67 -22.62 -6.68
N THR A 110 -14.71 -21.99 -7.36
CA THR A 110 -13.31 -21.93 -6.90
C THR A 110 -13.05 -20.84 -5.87
N GLY A 111 -14.01 -19.94 -5.61
CA GLY A 111 -13.85 -18.85 -4.63
C GLY A 111 -12.78 -17.80 -4.99
N PHE A 112 -12.03 -18.02 -6.07
CA PHE A 112 -10.85 -17.24 -6.44
C PHE A 112 -11.17 -15.79 -6.79
N GLN A 113 -12.33 -15.54 -7.41
CA GLN A 113 -12.78 -14.17 -7.69
C GLN A 113 -13.09 -13.39 -6.41
N TYR A 114 -13.58 -14.04 -5.35
CA TYR A 114 -13.78 -13.40 -4.05
C TYR A 114 -12.45 -13.11 -3.35
N LEU A 115 -11.46 -14.01 -3.47
CA LEU A 115 -10.10 -13.79 -2.97
C LEU A 115 -9.41 -12.60 -3.65
N LEU A 116 -9.61 -12.41 -4.96
CA LEU A 116 -9.10 -11.23 -5.67
C LEU A 116 -9.75 -9.94 -5.15
N ILE A 117 -11.08 -9.92 -5.00
CA ILE A 117 -11.82 -8.74 -4.50
C ILE A 117 -11.39 -8.38 -3.06
N ILE A 118 -11.28 -9.37 -2.18
CA ILE A 118 -10.81 -9.17 -0.79
C ILE A 118 -9.32 -8.79 -0.76
N GLY A 119 -8.51 -9.41 -1.61
CA GLY A 119 -7.07 -9.15 -1.73
C GLY A 119 -6.75 -7.72 -2.15
N TYR A 120 -7.42 -7.20 -3.19
CA TYR A 120 -7.25 -5.80 -3.62
C TYR A 120 -7.71 -4.79 -2.55
N GLY A 121 -8.79 -5.08 -1.82
CA GLY A 121 -9.27 -4.22 -0.73
C GLY A 121 -8.35 -4.20 0.51
N THR A 122 -7.72 -5.33 0.82
CA THR A 122 -6.81 -5.44 1.98
C THR A 122 -5.40 -4.92 1.67
N LEU A 123 -4.83 -5.20 0.49
CA LEU A 123 -3.50 -4.68 0.11
C LEU A 123 -3.46 -3.15 0.09
N SER A 124 -4.52 -2.51 -0.41
CA SER A 124 -4.63 -1.05 -0.45
C SER A 124 -4.71 -0.45 0.96
N SER A 125 -5.46 -1.08 1.87
CA SER A 125 -5.59 -0.66 3.26
C SER A 125 -4.30 -0.83 4.06
N VAL A 126 -3.54 -1.91 3.81
CA VAL A 126 -2.27 -2.18 4.47
C VAL A 126 -1.19 -1.22 4.00
N ASN A 127 -1.08 -0.96 2.69
CA ASN A 127 -0.16 0.06 2.17
C ASN A 127 -0.48 1.45 2.74
N GLN A 128 -1.76 1.80 2.84
CA GLN A 128 -2.17 3.08 3.44
C GLN A 128 -1.80 3.16 4.93
N TYR A 129 -2.00 2.09 5.70
CA TYR A 129 -1.60 2.02 7.11
C TYR A 129 -0.08 2.14 7.33
N PHE A 130 0.72 1.47 6.49
CA PHE A 130 2.19 1.58 6.53
C PHE A 130 2.70 2.94 6.05
N PHE A 131 1.97 3.61 5.15
CA PHE A 131 2.26 4.98 4.72
C PHE A 131 1.92 6.00 5.82
N ILE A 132 0.79 5.83 6.51
CA ILE A 132 0.30 6.70 7.61
C ILE A 132 1.25 6.67 8.82
N LYS A 133 1.95 5.55 9.08
CA LYS A 133 2.80 5.40 10.28
C LYS A 133 4.27 5.80 10.12
N LYS A 134 4.73 6.24 8.94
CA LYS A 134 6.11 6.73 8.81
C LYS A 134 6.23 8.10 9.50
N LYS A 135 6.99 8.14 10.60
CA LYS A 135 7.38 9.36 11.32
C LYS A 135 8.10 10.32 10.35
N LEU A 136 7.37 11.34 9.89
CA LEU A 136 7.91 12.47 9.15
C LEU A 136 8.28 13.58 10.13
N VAL A 137 9.37 13.37 10.84
CA VAL A 137 9.90 14.34 11.77
C VAL A 137 11.35 14.58 11.34
N THR A 138 11.61 15.81 10.92
CA THR A 138 12.91 16.37 10.49
C THR A 138 13.35 16.12 9.04
N LYS A 139 12.96 15.01 8.39
CA LYS A 139 13.24 14.84 6.93
C LYS A 139 12.26 15.60 6.01
N GLN A 140 11.08 15.96 6.51
CA GLN A 140 9.98 16.43 5.68
C GLN A 140 10.16 17.85 5.11
N ARG A 141 10.83 18.78 5.82
CA ARG A 141 11.12 20.15 5.31
C ARG A 141 12.17 20.12 4.19
N MET A 142 13.24 19.37 4.40
CA MET A 142 14.32 19.26 3.41
C MET A 142 13.91 18.41 2.20
N GLU A 143 13.19 17.30 2.41
CA GLU A 143 12.60 16.52 1.32
C GLU A 143 11.62 17.37 0.50
N LEU A 144 10.80 18.22 1.15
CA LEU A 144 9.92 19.14 0.46
C LEU A 144 10.71 20.18 -0.36
N LEU A 145 11.80 20.72 0.19
CA LEU A 145 12.65 21.67 -0.53
C LEU A 145 13.32 21.01 -1.75
N GLN A 146 13.87 19.80 -1.60
CA GLN A 146 14.45 19.02 -2.69
C GLN A 146 13.40 18.71 -3.77
N TYR A 147 12.18 18.35 -3.37
CA TYR A 147 11.07 18.13 -4.28
C TYR A 147 10.73 19.37 -5.10
N LEU A 148 10.61 20.52 -4.45
CA LEU A 148 10.32 21.79 -5.12
C LEU A 148 11.43 22.21 -6.10
N VAL A 149 12.70 21.97 -5.74
CA VAL A 149 13.85 22.24 -6.62
C VAL A 149 13.84 21.31 -7.83
N ALA A 150 13.58 20.01 -7.65
CA ALA A 150 13.45 19.06 -8.75
C ALA A 150 12.31 19.47 -9.70
N HIS A 151 11.14 19.79 -9.14
CA HIS A 151 10.00 20.27 -9.92
C HIS A 151 10.31 21.59 -10.66
N HIS A 152 11.09 22.48 -10.06
CA HIS A 152 11.51 23.74 -10.69
C HIS A 152 12.38 23.52 -11.94
N TYR A 153 13.26 22.49 -11.92
CA TYR A 153 14.04 22.10 -13.09
C TYR A 153 13.16 21.52 -14.21
N GLU A 154 12.16 20.71 -13.86
CA GLU A 154 11.23 20.11 -14.83
C GLU A 154 10.27 21.13 -15.46
N SER A 155 9.79 22.09 -14.66
CA SER A 155 8.80 23.09 -15.06
C SER A 155 9.39 24.37 -15.66
N GLY A 156 10.72 24.48 -15.78
CA GLY A 156 11.39 25.65 -16.34
C GLY A 156 11.24 26.92 -15.49
N GLY A 157 11.10 26.78 -14.18
CA GLY A 157 11.01 27.90 -13.25
C GLY A 157 9.61 28.33 -12.81
N GLY A 158 8.60 27.51 -13.14
CA GLY A 158 7.22 27.69 -12.71
C GLY A 158 7.06 27.72 -11.18
N GLY A 159 6.06 28.45 -10.69
CA GLY A 159 5.65 28.39 -9.28
C GLY A 159 4.67 27.24 -9.06
N LEU A 160 4.76 26.55 -7.91
CA LEU A 160 3.90 25.42 -7.57
C LEU A 160 2.86 25.80 -6.50
N GLY A 161 1.59 25.46 -6.72
CA GLY A 161 0.51 25.72 -5.77
C GLY A 161 0.40 24.65 -4.67
N VAL A 162 -0.13 25.00 -3.49
CA VAL A 162 -0.30 24.04 -2.37
C VAL A 162 -1.16 22.84 -2.77
N ILE A 163 -2.27 23.05 -3.47
CA ILE A 163 -3.19 21.97 -3.87
C ILE A 163 -2.51 21.03 -4.86
N GLU A 164 -1.74 21.58 -5.80
CA GLU A 164 -0.98 20.82 -6.79
C GLU A 164 0.12 20.00 -6.11
N LEU A 165 0.91 20.64 -5.24
CA LEU A 165 1.92 20.00 -4.41
C LEU A 165 1.34 18.86 -3.56
N MET A 166 0.22 19.10 -2.88
CA MET A 166 -0.47 18.08 -2.07
C MET A 166 -0.93 16.90 -2.94
N SER A 167 -1.41 17.19 -4.16
CA SER A 167 -1.85 16.17 -5.11
C SER A 167 -0.68 15.36 -5.68
N GLN A 168 0.48 15.97 -5.86
CA GLN A 168 1.71 15.28 -6.26
C GLN A 168 2.31 14.43 -5.13
N LEU A 169 2.30 14.94 -3.89
CA LEU A 169 2.82 14.22 -2.72
C LEU A 169 1.94 13.04 -2.27
N TYR A 170 0.61 13.21 -2.33
CA TYR A 170 -0.34 12.27 -1.72
C TYR A 170 -1.40 11.69 -2.67
N SER A 171 -1.33 11.97 -3.97
CA SER A 171 -2.38 11.69 -4.98
C SER A 171 -3.67 12.47 -4.72
N ILE A 172 -4.45 12.79 -5.77
CA ILE A 172 -5.75 13.49 -5.67
C ILE A 172 -6.72 12.93 -4.61
N ARG A 173 -6.55 11.66 -4.22
CA ARG A 173 -7.30 10.99 -3.16
C ARG A 173 -7.16 11.64 -1.78
N TRP A 174 -6.11 12.43 -1.54
CA TRP A 174 -5.89 13.14 -0.27
C TRP A 174 -7.04 14.08 0.09
N ILE A 175 -7.77 14.63 -0.89
CA ILE A 175 -8.91 15.55 -0.68
C ILE A 175 -10.01 14.86 0.16
N SER A 176 -10.22 13.56 -0.06
CA SER A 176 -11.22 12.75 0.65
C SER A 176 -10.72 12.11 1.95
N HIS A 177 -9.45 12.33 2.31
CA HIS A 177 -8.86 11.74 3.50
C HIS A 177 -9.38 12.45 4.77
N PRO A 178 -9.74 11.74 5.85
CA PRO A 178 -10.22 12.37 7.09
C PRO A 178 -9.22 13.36 7.69
N ASP A 179 -7.91 13.09 7.55
CA ASP A 179 -6.84 13.98 8.03
C ASP A 179 -6.33 14.99 6.99
N SER A 180 -7.04 15.18 5.87
CA SER A 180 -6.59 16.02 4.74
C SER A 180 -6.21 17.44 5.17
N GLU A 181 -7.05 18.06 6.01
CA GLU A 181 -6.83 19.40 6.54
C GLU A 181 -5.59 19.48 7.43
N SER A 182 -5.38 18.49 8.29
CA SER A 182 -4.20 18.45 9.16
C SER A 182 -2.91 18.30 8.34
N GLN A 183 -2.91 17.50 7.27
CA GLN A 183 -1.76 17.33 6.41
C GLN A 183 -1.48 18.59 5.59
N GLN A 184 -2.51 19.24 5.07
CA GLN A 184 -2.38 20.51 4.35
C GLN A 184 -1.76 21.59 5.24
N ARG A 185 -2.28 21.81 6.45
CA ARG A 185 -1.73 22.79 7.41
C ARG A 185 -0.26 22.51 7.73
N LYS A 186 0.12 21.22 7.81
CA LYS A 186 1.52 20.83 8.04
C LYS A 186 2.43 21.23 6.87
N VAL A 187 1.99 20.97 5.64
CA VAL A 187 2.73 21.37 4.43
C VAL A 187 2.82 22.89 4.32
N GLU A 188 1.73 23.61 4.57
CA GLU A 188 1.71 25.08 4.59
C GLU A 188 2.69 25.67 5.62
N LEU A 189 2.80 25.05 6.80
CA LEU A 189 3.76 25.47 7.81
C LEU A 189 5.21 25.31 7.32
N TYR A 190 5.54 24.20 6.65
CA TYR A 190 6.88 24.02 6.08
C TYR A 190 7.16 24.99 4.94
N LEU A 191 6.19 25.23 4.07
CA LEU A 191 6.32 26.22 2.99
C LEU A 191 6.52 27.62 3.56
N ALA A 192 5.77 28.00 4.60
CA ALA A 192 5.95 29.26 5.30
C ALA A 192 7.35 29.37 5.92
N SER A 193 7.83 28.30 6.56
CA SER A 193 9.21 28.24 7.08
C SER A 193 10.25 28.43 5.97
N LEU A 194 10.09 27.79 4.81
CA LEU A 194 11.01 27.91 3.68
C LEU A 194 10.95 29.28 2.99
N VAL A 195 9.83 29.99 3.09
CA VAL A 195 9.73 31.39 2.65
C VAL A 195 10.47 32.29 3.64
N ASP A 196 10.30 32.07 4.94
CA ASP A 196 10.91 32.85 6.01
C ASP A 196 12.45 32.75 6.00
N SER A 197 13.00 31.55 5.78
CA SER A 197 14.44 31.35 5.62
C SER A 197 15.00 31.68 4.23
N GLY A 198 14.13 32.09 3.30
CA GLY A 198 14.50 32.66 2.00
C GLY A 198 14.80 31.66 0.89
N GLU A 199 14.58 30.37 1.08
CA GLU A 199 14.71 29.33 0.06
C GLU A 199 13.57 29.39 -0.97
N LEU A 200 12.40 29.87 -0.56
CA LEU A 200 11.22 30.05 -1.41
C LEU A 200 10.75 31.51 -1.44
N GLU A 201 10.01 31.84 -2.49
CA GLU A 201 9.23 33.07 -2.62
C GLU A 201 7.75 32.72 -2.84
N LYS A 202 6.87 33.37 -2.08
CA LYS A 202 5.42 33.19 -2.24
C LYS A 202 4.87 34.24 -3.21
N ASN A 203 4.37 33.78 -4.36
CA ASN A 203 3.71 34.61 -5.37
C ASN A 203 2.23 34.22 -5.44
N GLY A 204 1.39 34.94 -4.68
CA GLY A 204 -0.05 34.66 -4.55
C GLY A 204 -0.28 33.31 -3.86
N THR A 205 -0.84 32.35 -4.61
CA THR A 205 -1.08 30.96 -4.17
C THR A 205 0.05 29.99 -4.52
N SER A 206 1.08 30.47 -5.23
CA SER A 206 2.18 29.66 -5.74
C SER A 206 3.49 29.94 -5.00
N TYR A 207 4.38 28.94 -4.96
CA TYR A 207 5.70 29.03 -4.36
C TYR A 207 6.76 28.84 -5.45
N ARG A 208 7.71 29.76 -5.52
CA ARG A 208 8.84 29.72 -6.45
C ARG A 208 10.14 29.49 -5.69
N VAL A 209 10.99 28.63 -6.23
CA VAL A 209 12.32 28.34 -5.68
C VAL A 209 13.28 29.51 -5.90
N LYS A 210 14.07 29.86 -4.89
CA LYS A 210 15.16 30.84 -4.95
C LYS A 210 16.53 30.16 -4.95
N GLY A 211 17.57 30.88 -5.38
CA GLY A 211 18.94 30.38 -5.37
C GLY A 211 19.45 29.94 -3.98
N LYS A 212 18.92 30.53 -2.90
CA LYS A 212 19.22 30.12 -1.52
C LYS A 212 18.86 28.65 -1.25
N ALA A 213 17.86 28.09 -1.94
CA ALA A 213 17.48 26.69 -1.83
C ALA A 213 18.64 25.74 -2.15
N ILE A 214 19.42 26.04 -3.21
CA ILE A 214 20.55 25.20 -3.64
C ILE A 214 21.62 25.16 -2.55
N SER A 215 22.04 26.33 -2.07
CA SER A 215 23.04 26.40 -0.98
C SER A 215 22.57 25.72 0.30
N THR A 216 21.26 25.72 0.56
CA THR A 216 20.67 25.10 1.75
C THR A 216 20.66 23.57 1.62
N ILE A 217 20.37 23.04 0.43
CA ILE A 217 20.46 21.60 0.14
C ILE A 217 21.91 21.13 0.23
N GLU A 218 22.84 21.85 -0.40
CA GLU A 218 24.27 21.50 -0.36
C GLU A 218 24.82 21.49 1.07
N SER A 219 24.51 22.52 1.85
CA SER A 219 24.93 22.61 3.26
C SER A 219 24.36 21.45 4.09
N PHE A 220 23.09 21.12 3.87
CA PHE A 220 22.44 19.99 4.56
C PHE A 220 23.06 18.64 4.19
N GLU A 221 23.35 18.41 2.90
CA GLU A 221 24.02 17.18 2.46
C GLU A 221 25.43 17.06 3.04
N GLU A 222 26.16 18.16 3.13
CA GLU A 222 27.49 18.19 3.74
C GLU A 222 27.42 17.90 5.25
N GLU A 223 26.46 18.49 5.96
CA GLU A 223 26.22 18.24 7.38
C GLU A 223 25.86 16.76 7.64
N GLU A 224 25.00 16.15 6.81
CA GLU A 224 24.69 14.73 6.89
C GLU A 224 25.93 13.86 6.67
N ARG A 225 26.74 14.15 5.65
CA ARG A 225 28.01 13.44 5.42
C ARG A 225 28.93 13.54 6.64
N ARG A 226 29.16 14.76 7.14
CA ARG A 226 29.98 15.00 8.33
C ARG A 226 29.44 14.26 9.56
N HIS A 227 28.12 14.26 9.77
CA HIS A 227 27.50 13.54 10.88
C HIS A 227 27.75 12.03 10.77
N THR A 228 27.52 11.44 9.60
CA THR A 228 27.75 10.00 9.40
C THR A 228 29.21 9.61 9.58
N ASP A 229 30.15 10.44 9.13
CA ASP A 229 31.57 10.20 9.29
C ASP A 229 32.03 10.36 10.75
N ASN A 230 31.50 11.37 11.46
CA ASN A 230 31.74 11.54 12.90
C ASN A 230 31.21 10.34 13.70
N VAL A 231 30.03 9.82 13.39
CA VAL A 231 29.48 8.62 14.04
C VAL A 231 30.35 7.39 13.76
N ARG A 232 30.84 7.22 12.53
CA ARG A 232 31.77 6.12 12.19
C ARG A 232 33.09 6.25 12.95
N LEU A 233 33.64 7.46 13.03
CA LEU A 233 34.88 7.73 13.76
C LEU A 233 34.70 7.47 15.26
N GLN A 234 33.60 7.94 15.85
CA GLN A 234 33.29 7.71 17.27
C GLN A 234 33.16 6.22 17.58
N ARG A 235 32.54 5.43 16.70
CA ARG A 235 32.49 3.96 16.86
C ARG A 235 33.87 3.32 16.86
N LYS A 236 34.79 3.78 16.00
CA LYS A 236 36.18 3.31 15.99
C LYS A 236 36.91 3.72 17.28
N ALA A 237 36.70 4.95 17.75
CA ALA A 237 37.30 5.45 18.98
C ALA A 237 36.85 4.66 20.22
N ILE A 238 35.57 4.25 20.29
CA ILE A 238 35.06 3.36 21.36
C ILE A 238 35.83 2.03 21.35
N TRP A 239 36.03 1.43 20.18
CA TRP A 239 36.80 0.18 20.05
C TRP A 239 38.24 0.31 20.52
N VAL A 240 38.92 1.39 20.11
CA VAL A 240 40.30 1.68 20.57
C VAL A 240 40.32 1.87 22.10
N SER A 241 39.34 2.58 22.66
CA SER A 241 39.24 2.83 24.10
C SER A 241 39.05 1.54 24.90
N VAL A 242 38.26 0.60 24.40
CA VAL A 242 38.07 -0.73 25.02
C VAL A 242 39.39 -1.50 25.02
N ILE A 243 40.12 -1.50 23.90
CA ILE A 243 41.44 -2.17 23.80
C ILE A 243 42.43 -1.56 24.81
N LEU A 244 42.50 -0.23 24.90
CA LEU A 244 43.36 0.46 25.86
C LEU A 244 42.97 0.15 27.32
N ALA A 245 41.67 0.09 27.63
CA ALA A 245 41.19 -0.30 28.95
C ALA A 245 41.64 -1.72 29.32
N VAL A 246 41.60 -2.67 28.38
CA VAL A 246 42.12 -4.04 28.59
C VAL A 246 43.63 -4.03 28.85
N PHE A 247 44.41 -3.30 28.05
CA PHE A 247 45.86 -3.18 28.29
C PHE A 247 46.18 -2.54 29.65
N ALA A 248 45.44 -1.53 30.07
CA ALA A 248 45.61 -0.91 31.37
C ALA A 248 45.32 -1.89 32.53
N LEU A 249 44.29 -2.74 32.40
CA LEU A 249 43.99 -3.79 33.39
C LEU A 249 45.09 -4.85 33.47
N ILE A 250 45.71 -5.20 32.34
CA ILE A 250 46.87 -6.12 32.28
C ILE A 250 48.09 -5.46 32.96
N GLN A 251 48.40 -4.21 32.63
CA GLN A 251 49.53 -3.48 33.21
C GLN A 251 49.39 -3.24 34.72
N ALA A 252 48.15 -3.05 35.20
CA ALA A 252 47.84 -2.89 36.62
C ALA A 252 47.87 -4.21 37.42
N ASP A 253 48.25 -5.34 36.79
CA ASP A 253 48.27 -6.69 37.35
C ASP A 253 46.92 -7.15 37.96
N VAL A 254 45.82 -6.52 37.51
CA VAL A 254 44.45 -6.90 37.90
C VAL A 254 44.07 -8.24 37.25
N ILE A 255 44.63 -8.52 36.07
CA ILE A 255 44.47 -9.78 35.33
C ILE A 255 45.85 -10.38 35.09
N LYS A 256 46.17 -11.49 35.77
CA LYS A 256 47.42 -12.23 35.57
C LYS A 256 47.35 -13.06 34.30
N LEU A 257 48.08 -12.64 33.27
CA LEU A 257 48.31 -13.46 32.08
C LEU A 257 49.57 -14.30 32.28
N PRO A 258 49.62 -15.57 31.83
CA PRO A 258 50.86 -16.34 31.85
C PRO A 258 51.90 -15.64 30.97
N THR A 259 53.05 -15.33 31.55
CA THR A 259 54.18 -14.70 30.87
C THR A 259 54.70 -15.63 29.77
N VAL A 260 54.48 -15.26 28.51
CA VAL A 260 54.90 -16.09 27.35
C VAL A 260 56.32 -15.73 26.89
N LEU A 261 56.81 -14.53 27.20
CA LEU A 261 58.14 -14.03 26.84
C LEU A 261 58.77 -13.31 28.02
N ASP A 262 59.84 -13.89 28.55
CA ASP A 262 60.66 -13.36 29.64
C ASP A 262 62.04 -12.98 29.09
N TYR A 263 62.36 -11.68 29.09
CA TYR A 263 63.64 -11.14 28.63
C TYR A 263 64.63 -10.88 29.79
N SER A 264 64.34 -11.33 31.01
CA SER A 264 65.23 -11.16 32.16
C SER A 264 66.54 -11.95 32.05
N ASN A 265 66.60 -12.99 31.20
CA ASN A 265 67.77 -13.86 31.08
C ASN A 265 68.89 -13.35 30.15
N THR A 266 68.73 -12.22 29.45
CA THR A 266 69.78 -11.71 28.54
C THR A 266 70.82 -10.80 29.19
N ALA A 267 70.67 -10.43 30.46
CA ALA A 267 71.61 -9.53 31.14
C ALA A 267 72.79 -10.23 31.85
N LEU A 268 72.76 -11.56 32.05
CA LEU A 268 73.79 -12.27 32.83
C LEU A 268 74.96 -12.81 31.99
N THR A 269 74.96 -12.63 30.67
CA THR A 269 75.99 -13.20 29.78
C THR A 269 77.14 -12.24 29.45
N GLN A 270 77.09 -10.97 29.86
CA GLN A 270 78.13 -9.98 29.51
C GLN A 270 79.23 -9.77 30.57
N GLU A 271 79.09 -10.25 31.81
CA GLU A 271 80.08 -9.96 32.86
C GLU A 271 81.22 -10.99 32.99
N ASN A 272 81.13 -12.17 32.36
CA ASN A 272 82.15 -13.23 32.50
C ASN A 272 83.17 -13.32 31.34
N GLY A 273 83.19 -12.35 30.41
CA GLY A 273 84.04 -12.38 29.22
C GLY A 273 85.38 -11.62 29.32
N GLU A 274 85.59 -10.82 30.37
CA GLU A 274 86.78 -9.98 30.52
C GLU A 274 87.55 -10.31 31.81
N LEU A 275 88.09 -11.52 31.94
CA LEU A 275 89.23 -11.77 32.82
C LEU A 275 89.96 -13.05 32.39
N HIS A 276 91.29 -12.91 32.23
CA HIS A 276 92.28 -13.94 31.88
C HIS A 276 92.48 -14.29 30.40
N ASN A 277 92.96 -13.30 29.64
CA ASN A 277 94.10 -13.51 28.76
C ASN A 277 95.28 -12.68 29.31
N LYS A 278 96.23 -13.33 29.98
CA LYS A 278 97.56 -12.78 30.34
C LYS A 278 98.55 -13.93 30.44
#